data_AF-A0A9C7W0T9-F1
#
_entry.id   AF-A0A9C7W0T9-F1
#
_cell.length_a   1.000
_cell.length_b   1.000
_cell.length_c   1.000
_cell.angle_alpha   90.00
_cell.angle_beta   90.00
_cell.angle_gamma   90.00
#
_symmetry.space_group_name_H-M   'P 1'
#
loop_
_entity.id
_entity.type
_entity.pdbx_description
1 polymer ?
#
loop_
_entity_poly.entity_id
_entity_poly.type
_entity_poly.pdbx_seq_one_letter_code
_entity_poly.pdbx_strand_id
1 'polypeptide(L)'
;MERKVELLSPAGTLKSQHYAMAFGADAVYAGLPRYSLRVRNNDFDIENLSVGIEAAHVQGKRFFVAVNIMPHGSKLKTFLADMAKIVVLKPDALIMSDPGLIMLIRENWPDMPIHLSVQMNTVNAAAVKFWQGVGIERIILSRELSLGEVEDIRQQCPDIELEVFVHGSLCIAYSGRCLLSGYFNHRDPNQGSCTNSCRWDYKVDGKETEAGIVQGSQDFQADNRHENAQHVMLLEEFNRPGELMPIEEDEHGTYIMNSKDLR
;
A
#
# COMPACT_ATOMS: atom_id res chain seq x y z
N MET A 1 19.83 7.77 -27.19
CA MET A 1 19.51 6.35 -26.93
C MET A 1 18.18 6.35 -26.22
N GLU A 2 17.09 5.94 -26.88
CA GLU A 2 15.83 5.71 -26.16
C GLU A 2 16.08 4.61 -25.13
N ARG A 3 15.99 4.96 -23.84
CA ARG A 3 16.09 3.98 -22.77
C ARG A 3 14.82 3.14 -22.78
N LYS A 4 14.97 1.83 -22.98
CA LYS A 4 13.85 0.87 -22.99
C LYS A 4 13.21 0.65 -21.61
N VAL A 5 13.86 1.06 -20.53
CA VAL A 5 13.43 0.81 -19.14
C VAL A 5 13.69 2.05 -18.30
N GLU A 6 12.70 2.44 -17.50
CA GLU A 6 12.78 3.49 -16.49
C GLU A 6 12.92 2.87 -15.09
N LEU A 7 13.89 3.34 -14.31
CA LEU A 7 14.01 3.03 -12.89
C LEU A 7 13.33 4.12 -12.04
N LEU A 8 12.17 3.78 -11.46
CA LEU A 8 11.47 4.61 -10.49
C LEU A 8 11.87 4.24 -9.05
N SER A 9 12.20 5.23 -8.22
CA SER A 9 12.54 5.03 -6.81
C SER A 9 11.66 5.88 -5.87
N PRO A 10 11.18 5.33 -4.74
CA PRO A 10 10.47 6.13 -3.73
C PRO A 10 11.40 7.12 -3.01
N ALA A 11 10.91 8.33 -2.77
CA ALA A 11 11.54 9.32 -1.89
C ALA A 11 10.61 9.65 -0.72
N GLY A 12 11.08 9.42 0.51
CA GLY A 12 10.42 9.90 1.73
C GLY A 12 10.92 11.27 2.18
N THR A 13 12.14 11.64 1.77
CA THR A 13 12.72 12.95 2.07
C THR A 13 13.41 13.55 0.84
N LEU A 14 13.62 14.87 0.82
CA LEU A 14 14.49 15.51 -0.19
C LEU A 14 15.88 14.88 -0.23
N LYS A 15 16.43 14.50 0.94
CA LYS A 15 17.71 13.79 1.04
C LYS A 15 17.65 12.43 0.33
N SER A 16 16.60 11.64 0.57
CA SER A 16 16.38 10.35 -0.11
C SER A 16 16.23 10.54 -1.62
N GLN A 17 15.54 11.59 -2.05
CA GLN A 17 15.38 11.93 -3.46
C GLN A 17 16.75 12.20 -4.11
N HIS A 18 17.58 13.05 -3.51
CA HIS A 18 18.92 13.34 -4.00
C HIS A 18 19.76 12.08 -4.15
N TYR A 19 19.71 11.16 -3.16
CA TYR A 19 20.41 9.88 -3.28
C TYR A 19 19.85 9.02 -4.41
N ALA A 20 18.54 8.83 -4.49
CA ALA A 20 17.94 8.04 -5.57
C ALA A 20 18.37 8.54 -6.95
N MET A 21 18.34 9.86 -7.16
CA MET A 21 18.77 10.47 -8.41
C MET A 21 20.29 10.33 -8.63
N ALA A 22 21.12 10.58 -7.62
CA ALA A 22 22.57 10.45 -7.74
C ALA A 22 23.03 9.02 -8.08
N PHE A 23 22.32 8.00 -7.57
CA PHE A 23 22.62 6.59 -7.79
C PHE A 23 21.88 5.97 -8.99
N GLY A 24 21.30 6.79 -9.87
CA GLY A 24 20.88 6.36 -11.21
C GLY A 24 19.39 6.10 -11.40
N ALA A 25 18.51 6.47 -10.45
CA ALA A 25 17.08 6.49 -10.72
C ALA A 25 16.75 7.49 -11.85
N ASP A 26 15.90 7.09 -12.79
CA ASP A 26 15.39 7.90 -13.89
C ASP A 26 14.21 8.77 -13.44
N ALA A 27 13.44 8.25 -12.49
CA ALA A 27 12.30 8.93 -11.89
C ALA A 27 12.27 8.70 -10.38
N VAL A 28 11.61 9.62 -9.68
CA VAL A 28 11.31 9.50 -8.25
C VAL A 28 9.83 9.72 -8.01
N TYR A 29 9.29 9.14 -6.94
CA TYR A 29 7.96 9.53 -6.45
C TYR A 29 7.97 9.86 -4.97
N ALA A 30 7.18 10.87 -4.62
CA ALA A 30 6.87 11.25 -3.25
C ALA A 30 5.41 11.71 -3.18
N GLY A 31 4.90 12.07 -2.02
CA GLY A 31 3.56 12.65 -1.93
C GLY A 31 3.28 13.22 -0.56
N LEU A 32 2.28 14.09 -0.49
CA LEU A 32 1.84 14.66 0.78
C LEU A 32 1.37 13.55 1.74
N PRO A 33 1.76 13.56 3.02
CA PRO A 33 1.28 12.60 4.01
C PRO A 33 -0.25 12.44 4.03
N ARG A 34 -0.99 13.51 3.70
CA ARG A 34 -2.47 13.50 3.66
C ARG A 34 -3.04 12.54 2.60
N TYR A 35 -2.35 12.35 1.48
CA TYR A 35 -2.83 11.63 0.29
C TYR A 35 -1.93 10.47 -0.16
N SER A 36 -0.79 10.27 0.50
CA SER A 36 0.15 9.21 0.19
C SER A 36 0.04 8.04 1.16
N LEU A 37 0.23 6.82 0.65
CA LEU A 37 0.41 5.63 1.50
C LEU A 37 1.72 5.63 2.31
N ARG A 38 2.62 6.59 2.07
CA ARG A 38 3.88 6.73 2.80
C ARG A 38 3.82 7.93 3.74
N VAL A 39 3.13 7.76 4.87
CA VAL A 39 3.02 8.83 5.90
C VAL A 39 4.26 8.91 6.79
N ARG A 40 4.88 7.76 7.08
CA ARG A 40 6.04 7.68 7.99
C ARG A 40 7.31 8.14 7.29
N ASN A 41 8.18 8.85 8.03
CA ASN A 41 9.46 9.37 7.53
C ASN A 41 9.28 10.16 6.22
N ASN A 42 8.27 11.03 6.21
CA ASN A 42 7.88 11.86 5.09
C ASN A 42 8.00 13.33 5.48
N ASP A 43 8.88 14.07 4.80
CA ASP A 43 9.04 15.52 4.99
C ASP A 43 8.44 16.37 3.85
N PHE A 44 7.74 15.75 2.90
CA PHE A 44 7.13 16.44 1.77
C PHE A 44 5.84 17.15 2.17
N ASP A 45 5.94 18.47 2.28
CA ASP A 45 4.83 19.42 2.16
C ASP A 45 4.81 20.04 0.75
N ILE A 46 4.00 21.08 0.55
CA ILE A 46 3.90 21.77 -0.76
C ILE A 46 5.24 22.43 -1.15
N GLU A 47 5.96 23.00 -0.19
CA GLU A 47 7.23 23.68 -0.45
C GLU A 47 8.31 22.66 -0.86
N ASN A 48 8.45 21.58 -0.10
CA ASN A 48 9.39 20.51 -0.40
C ASN A 48 9.01 19.75 -1.68
N LEU A 49 7.73 19.62 -2.02
CA LEU A 49 7.32 19.10 -3.33
C LEU A 49 7.79 19.99 -4.47
N SER A 50 7.64 21.32 -4.33
CA SER A 50 8.12 22.27 -5.34
C SER A 50 9.63 22.13 -5.55
N VAL A 51 10.40 22.10 -4.47
CA VAL A 51 11.86 21.91 -4.50
C VAL A 51 12.23 20.57 -5.13
N GLY A 52 11.54 19.49 -4.76
CA GLY A 52 11.80 18.15 -5.27
C GLY A 52 11.51 18.02 -6.76
N ILE A 53 10.39 18.56 -7.23
CA ILE A 53 10.01 18.54 -8.65
C ILE A 53 11.04 19.32 -9.47
N GLU A 54 11.38 20.55 -9.06
CA GLU A 54 12.38 21.37 -9.75
C GLU A 54 13.75 20.66 -9.81
N ALA A 55 14.20 20.08 -8.69
CA ALA A 55 15.47 19.37 -8.63
C ALA A 55 15.53 18.13 -9.55
N ALA A 56 14.39 17.46 -9.78
CA ALA A 56 14.30 16.36 -10.74
C ALA A 56 14.36 16.88 -12.18
N HIS A 57 13.56 17.90 -12.50
CA HIS A 57 13.50 18.49 -13.84
C HIS A 57 14.83 19.10 -14.30
N VAL A 58 15.56 19.77 -13.41
CA VAL A 58 16.91 20.31 -13.71
C VAL A 58 17.89 19.20 -14.14
N GLN A 59 17.71 17.98 -13.64
CA GLN A 59 18.52 16.82 -14.01
C GLN A 59 17.97 16.04 -15.21
N GLY A 60 16.87 16.51 -15.83
CA GLY A 60 16.16 15.79 -16.90
C GLY A 60 15.50 14.50 -16.41
N LYS A 61 15.12 14.44 -15.13
CA LYS A 61 14.48 13.29 -14.47
C LYS A 61 13.02 13.59 -14.17
N ARG A 62 12.22 12.53 -14.01
CA ARG A 62 10.79 12.66 -13.74
C ARG A 62 10.47 12.63 -12.24
N PHE A 63 9.44 13.36 -11.85
CA PHE A 63 8.90 13.37 -10.50
C PHE A 63 7.41 13.07 -10.52
N PHE A 64 7.01 11.99 -9.86
CA PHE A 64 5.61 11.59 -9.73
C PHE A 64 5.08 11.89 -8.33
N VAL A 65 3.83 12.35 -8.23
CA VAL A 65 3.19 12.65 -6.94
C VAL A 65 2.19 11.56 -6.57
N ALA A 66 2.40 10.91 -5.43
CA ALA A 66 1.53 9.88 -4.90
C ALA A 66 0.27 10.48 -4.25
N VAL A 67 -0.88 10.09 -4.79
CA VAL A 67 -2.25 10.39 -4.33
C VAL A 67 -3.03 9.07 -4.28
N ASN A 68 -2.45 8.09 -3.57
CA ASN A 68 -2.75 6.67 -3.71
C ASN A 68 -3.37 6.03 -2.45
N ILE A 69 -4.00 6.83 -1.61
CA ILE A 69 -4.83 6.34 -0.51
C ILE A 69 -6.23 5.96 -1.00
N MET A 70 -7.00 5.28 -0.14
CA MET A 70 -8.46 5.12 -0.28
C MET A 70 -9.17 6.11 0.64
N PRO A 71 -9.47 7.34 0.22
CA PRO A 71 -9.98 8.38 1.12
C PRO A 71 -11.43 8.15 1.53
N HIS A 72 -11.78 8.64 2.73
CA HIS A 72 -13.17 8.75 3.17
C HIS A 72 -13.69 10.18 2.92
N GLY A 73 -15.01 10.37 3.01
CA GLY A 73 -15.71 11.61 2.60
C GLY A 73 -15.16 12.93 3.17
N SER A 74 -14.50 12.93 4.34
CA SER A 74 -13.88 14.13 4.89
C SER A 74 -12.76 14.70 4.01
N LYS A 75 -11.98 13.84 3.34
CA LYS A 75 -10.88 14.27 2.46
C LYS A 75 -11.39 14.79 1.11
N LEU A 76 -12.55 14.32 0.64
CA LEU A 76 -13.16 14.78 -0.62
C LEU A 76 -13.48 16.28 -0.57
N LYS A 77 -13.88 16.81 0.60
CA LYS A 77 -14.26 18.22 0.78
C LYS A 77 -13.17 19.21 0.41
N THR A 78 -11.90 18.87 0.61
CA THR A 78 -10.75 19.73 0.30
C THR A 78 -9.93 19.23 -0.88
N PHE A 79 -10.28 18.08 -1.46
CA PHE A 79 -9.44 17.37 -2.42
C PHE A 79 -9.06 18.25 -3.61
N LEU A 80 -10.03 18.80 -4.33
CA LEU A 80 -9.75 19.64 -5.50
C LEU A 80 -8.91 20.88 -5.15
N ALA A 81 -9.19 21.52 -4.01
CA ALA A 81 -8.42 22.68 -3.56
C ALA A 81 -6.96 22.32 -3.21
N ASP A 82 -6.74 21.13 -2.66
CA ASP A 82 -5.40 20.64 -2.34
C ASP A 82 -4.66 20.18 -3.61
N MET A 83 -5.35 19.53 -4.56
CA MET A 83 -4.77 19.11 -5.84
C MET A 83 -4.43 20.29 -6.74
N ALA A 84 -5.21 21.37 -6.72
CA ALA A 84 -4.90 22.59 -7.47
C ALA A 84 -3.49 23.14 -7.12
N LYS A 85 -3.09 23.06 -5.85
CA LYS A 85 -1.76 23.49 -5.40
C LYS A 85 -0.66 22.58 -5.96
N ILE A 86 -0.92 21.29 -6.09
CA ILE A 86 0.04 20.30 -6.60
C ILE A 86 0.17 20.38 -8.12
N VAL A 87 -0.95 20.46 -8.85
CA VAL A 87 -0.97 20.48 -10.31
C VAL A 87 -0.22 21.69 -10.88
N VAL A 88 -0.30 22.85 -10.21
CA VAL A 88 0.47 24.05 -10.59
C VAL A 88 1.98 23.83 -10.52
N LEU A 89 2.47 22.93 -9.66
CA LEU A 89 3.89 22.55 -9.59
C LEU A 89 4.33 21.67 -10.76
N LYS A 90 3.39 21.21 -11.59
CA LYS A 90 3.63 20.40 -12.81
C LYS A 90 4.42 19.12 -12.55
N PRO A 91 3.97 18.23 -11.64
CA PRO A 91 4.54 16.89 -11.57
C PRO A 91 4.34 16.16 -12.91
N ASP A 92 5.21 15.20 -13.21
CA ASP A 92 5.15 14.44 -14.46
C ASP A 92 3.95 13.49 -14.52
N ALA A 93 3.46 13.04 -13.36
CA ALA A 93 2.23 12.26 -13.23
C ALA A 93 1.73 12.23 -11.78
N LEU A 94 0.43 11.96 -11.60
CA LEU A 94 -0.14 11.56 -10.30
C LEU A 94 -0.26 10.03 -10.23
N ILE A 95 0.24 9.42 -9.15
CA ILE A 95 0.03 8.00 -8.87
C ILE A 95 -1.24 7.86 -8.03
N MET A 96 -2.32 7.34 -8.60
CA MET A 96 -3.66 7.38 -8.00
C MET A 96 -4.28 5.99 -7.83
N SER A 97 -5.22 5.88 -6.89
CA SER A 97 -5.91 4.61 -6.60
C SER A 97 -7.43 4.75 -6.71
N ASP A 98 -8.01 5.71 -6.00
CA ASP A 98 -9.47 5.83 -5.92
C ASP A 98 -10.10 6.23 -7.28
N PRO A 99 -11.05 5.44 -7.82
CA PRO A 99 -11.69 5.73 -9.11
C PRO A 99 -12.45 7.06 -9.13
N GLY A 100 -13.07 7.44 -8.02
CA GLY A 100 -13.79 8.70 -7.89
C GLY A 100 -12.85 9.90 -7.91
N LEU A 101 -11.73 9.83 -7.21
CA LEU A 101 -10.70 10.86 -7.28
C LEU A 101 -10.04 10.96 -8.65
N ILE A 102 -9.80 9.81 -9.32
CA ILE A 102 -9.28 9.78 -10.70
C ILE A 102 -10.24 10.53 -11.63
N MET A 103 -11.54 10.23 -11.55
CA MET A 103 -12.57 10.95 -12.31
C MET A 103 -12.50 12.47 -12.05
N LEU A 104 -12.45 12.89 -10.78
CA LEU A 104 -12.38 14.30 -10.40
C LEU A 104 -11.13 15.00 -10.95
N ILE A 105 -9.95 14.36 -10.91
CA ILE A 105 -8.73 14.93 -11.51
C ILE A 105 -8.91 15.10 -13.02
N ARG A 106 -9.39 14.08 -13.73
CA ARG A 106 -9.55 14.13 -15.18
C ARG A 106 -10.55 15.19 -15.65
N GLU A 107 -11.61 15.42 -14.87
CA GLU A 107 -12.60 16.46 -15.17
C GLU A 107 -12.03 17.88 -14.99
N ASN A 108 -11.12 18.09 -14.04
CA ASN A 108 -10.59 19.41 -13.70
C ASN A 108 -9.25 19.72 -14.39
N TRP A 109 -8.44 18.70 -14.64
CA TRP A 109 -7.10 18.77 -15.25
C TRP A 109 -6.92 17.59 -16.23
N PRO A 110 -7.58 17.61 -17.41
CA PRO A 110 -7.57 16.50 -18.35
C PRO A 110 -6.18 16.16 -18.90
N ASP A 111 -5.27 17.12 -18.91
CA ASP A 111 -3.89 16.96 -19.39
C ASP A 111 -2.92 16.44 -18.32
N MET A 112 -3.37 16.24 -17.07
CA MET A 112 -2.51 15.73 -15.99
C MET A 112 -2.37 14.21 -16.12
N PRO A 113 -1.17 13.66 -16.38
CA PRO A 113 -0.99 12.23 -16.52
C PRO A 113 -1.30 11.49 -15.22
N ILE A 114 -1.97 10.34 -15.33
CA ILE A 114 -2.32 9.50 -14.19
C ILE A 114 -1.72 8.11 -14.37
N HIS A 115 -0.96 7.70 -13.36
CA HIS A 115 -0.45 6.35 -13.20
C HIS A 115 -1.34 5.60 -12.18
N LEU A 116 -1.81 4.41 -12.52
CA LEU A 116 -2.63 3.60 -11.62
C LEU A 116 -1.75 2.91 -10.59
N SER A 117 -2.04 3.17 -9.32
CA SER A 117 -1.33 2.57 -8.20
C SER A 117 -1.66 1.09 -8.03
N VAL A 118 -0.68 0.33 -7.54
CA VAL A 118 -0.80 -1.08 -7.15
C VAL A 118 -1.96 -1.38 -6.17
N GLN A 119 -2.47 -0.38 -5.45
CA GLN A 119 -3.69 -0.50 -4.64
C GLN A 119 -4.94 -0.95 -5.41
N MET A 120 -4.93 -0.80 -6.73
CA MET A 120 -6.01 -1.25 -7.59
C MET A 120 -5.89 -2.71 -8.02
N ASN A 121 -4.87 -3.43 -7.55
CA ASN A 121 -4.75 -4.89 -7.65
C ASN A 121 -4.93 -5.40 -9.09
N THR A 122 -4.28 -4.73 -10.05
CA THR A 122 -4.43 -5.07 -11.46
C THR A 122 -3.59 -6.31 -11.78
N VAL A 123 -4.27 -7.45 -11.96
CA VAL A 123 -3.68 -8.79 -12.14
C VAL A 123 -4.00 -9.48 -13.46
N ASN A 124 -4.66 -8.81 -14.39
CA ASN A 124 -4.96 -9.40 -15.69
C ASN A 124 -5.11 -8.35 -16.78
N ALA A 125 -5.01 -8.78 -18.03
CA ALA A 125 -5.08 -7.93 -19.20
C ALA A 125 -6.46 -7.24 -19.38
N ALA A 126 -7.55 -7.87 -18.93
CA ALA A 126 -8.88 -7.28 -19.01
C ALA A 126 -8.99 -6.03 -18.11
N ALA A 127 -8.47 -6.10 -16.89
CA ALA A 127 -8.38 -4.96 -15.98
C ALA A 127 -7.44 -3.87 -16.52
N VAL A 128 -6.32 -4.24 -17.14
CA VAL A 128 -5.43 -3.28 -17.83
C VAL A 128 -6.18 -2.52 -18.92
N LYS A 129 -6.89 -3.23 -19.81
CA LYS A 129 -7.68 -2.62 -20.90
C LYS A 129 -8.80 -1.73 -20.37
N PHE A 130 -9.45 -2.13 -19.28
CA PHE A 130 -10.45 -1.29 -18.62
C PHE A 130 -9.86 0.06 -18.19
N TRP A 131 -8.75 0.04 -17.45
CA TRP A 131 -8.09 1.25 -16.97
C TRP A 131 -7.48 2.09 -18.11
N GLN A 132 -6.97 1.44 -19.15
CA GLN A 132 -6.55 2.12 -20.38
C GLN A 132 -7.72 2.88 -21.02
N GLY A 133 -8.91 2.27 -21.10
CA GLY A 133 -10.12 2.90 -21.62
C GLY A 133 -10.63 4.08 -20.78
N VAL A 134 -10.31 4.11 -19.49
CA VAL A 134 -10.57 5.27 -18.59
C VAL A 134 -9.58 6.42 -18.86
N GLY A 135 -8.46 6.15 -19.54
CA GLY A 135 -7.42 7.13 -19.89
C GLY A 135 -6.23 7.14 -18.93
N ILE A 136 -5.97 6.04 -18.24
CA ILE A 136 -4.72 5.83 -17.49
C ILE A 136 -3.56 5.61 -18.47
N GLU A 137 -2.42 6.26 -18.21
CA GLU A 137 -1.24 6.20 -19.10
C GLU A 137 -0.25 5.10 -18.70
N ARG A 138 -0.18 4.78 -17.41
CA ARG A 138 0.68 3.73 -16.87
C ARG A 138 -0.01 2.94 -15.77
N ILE A 139 0.17 1.62 -15.75
CA ILE A 139 -0.35 0.76 -14.70
C ILE A 139 0.78 0.12 -13.91
N ILE A 140 0.79 0.36 -12.61
CA ILE A 140 1.65 -0.34 -11.66
C ILE A 140 0.98 -1.68 -11.33
N LEU A 141 1.52 -2.77 -11.88
CA LEU A 141 0.97 -4.11 -11.75
C LEU A 141 1.08 -4.64 -10.32
N SER A 142 0.16 -5.56 -10.00
CA SER A 142 0.12 -6.22 -8.69
C SER A 142 1.37 -7.06 -8.42
N ARG A 143 1.78 -7.15 -7.16
CA ARG A 143 2.95 -7.93 -6.71
C ARG A 143 2.67 -9.42 -6.58
N GLU A 144 1.42 -9.81 -6.79
CA GLU A 144 0.92 -11.17 -6.76
C GLU A 144 1.15 -11.91 -8.09
N LEU A 145 1.56 -11.20 -9.15
CA LEU A 145 1.82 -11.77 -10.47
C LEU A 145 3.20 -12.41 -10.58
N SER A 146 3.26 -13.56 -11.24
CA SER A 146 4.50 -14.15 -11.76
C SER A 146 5.01 -13.40 -12.99
N LEU A 147 6.29 -13.58 -13.32
CA LEU A 147 6.88 -12.98 -14.53
C LEU A 147 6.20 -13.46 -15.84
N GLY A 148 5.74 -14.70 -15.88
CA GLY A 148 4.99 -15.23 -17.03
C GLY A 148 3.64 -14.52 -17.20
N GLU A 149 2.90 -14.29 -16.11
CA GLU A 149 1.65 -13.53 -16.17
C GLU A 149 1.88 -12.06 -16.56
N VAL A 150 2.98 -11.44 -16.09
CA VAL A 150 3.37 -10.09 -16.52
C VAL A 150 3.67 -10.06 -18.02
N GLU A 151 4.38 -11.06 -18.55
CA GLU A 151 4.66 -11.19 -19.99
C GLU A 151 3.36 -11.33 -20.79
N ASP A 152 2.44 -12.20 -20.37
CA ASP A 152 1.14 -12.39 -21.02
C ASP A 152 0.32 -11.09 -21.04
N ILE A 153 0.29 -10.35 -19.93
CA ILE A 153 -0.37 -9.04 -19.86
C ILE A 153 0.29 -8.06 -20.84
N ARG A 154 1.63 -8.02 -20.87
CA ARG A 154 2.38 -7.12 -21.76
C ARG A 154 2.09 -7.41 -23.24
N GLN A 155 2.04 -8.67 -23.64
CA GLN A 155 1.73 -9.08 -25.01
C GLN A 155 0.29 -8.71 -25.40
N GLN A 156 -0.66 -8.84 -24.48
CA GLN A 156 -2.07 -8.52 -24.73
C GLN A 156 -2.40 -7.02 -24.69
N CYS A 157 -1.53 -6.22 -24.09
CA CYS A 157 -1.70 -4.77 -23.87
C CYS A 157 -0.45 -4.00 -24.33
N PRO A 158 -0.11 -4.02 -25.64
CA PRO A 158 1.12 -3.42 -26.15
C PRO A 158 1.13 -1.87 -26.08
N ASP A 159 -0.03 -1.24 -26.05
CA ASP A 159 -0.19 0.22 -26.21
C ASP A 159 -0.24 1.01 -24.89
N ILE A 160 0.02 0.38 -23.74
CA ILE A 160 0.05 1.03 -22.42
C ILE A 160 1.37 0.74 -21.69
N GLU A 161 1.84 1.70 -20.90
CA GLU A 161 3.01 1.50 -20.04
C GLU A 161 2.65 0.60 -18.84
N LEU A 162 3.52 -0.37 -18.56
CA LEU A 162 3.41 -1.25 -17.42
C LEU A 162 4.62 -1.04 -16.51
N GLU A 163 4.37 -0.93 -15.21
CA GLU A 163 5.39 -0.82 -14.18
C GLU A 163 5.29 -2.03 -13.24
N VAL A 164 6.45 -2.59 -12.86
CA VAL A 164 6.55 -3.76 -11.98
C VAL A 164 7.51 -3.49 -10.83
N PHE A 165 7.19 -4.02 -9.65
CA PHE A 165 8.08 -3.94 -8.50
C PHE A 165 9.23 -4.93 -8.65
N VAL A 166 10.46 -4.43 -8.60
CA VAL A 166 11.68 -5.26 -8.54
C VAL A 166 12.22 -5.43 -7.12
N HIS A 167 11.83 -4.55 -6.20
CA HIS A 167 12.18 -4.63 -4.79
C HIS A 167 11.06 -4.03 -3.92
N GLY A 168 10.94 -4.51 -2.69
CA GLY A 168 10.01 -3.92 -1.73
C GLY A 168 9.54 -4.89 -0.66
N SER A 169 8.61 -4.40 0.15
CA SER A 169 7.99 -5.15 1.22
C SER A 169 6.71 -5.83 0.72
N LEU A 170 6.63 -7.16 0.79
CA LEU A 170 5.41 -7.91 0.46
C LEU A 170 4.35 -7.76 1.56
N CYS A 171 3.09 -7.64 1.15
CA CYS A 171 1.95 -7.64 2.06
C CYS A 171 1.47 -9.08 2.26
N ILE A 172 0.98 -9.41 3.46
CA ILE A 172 0.29 -10.68 3.71
C ILE A 172 -1.11 -10.68 3.08
N ALA A 173 -1.78 -9.53 3.12
CA ALA A 173 -3.04 -9.29 2.43
C ALA A 173 -2.79 -8.81 1.01
N TYR A 174 -3.77 -9.02 0.13
CA TYR A 174 -3.72 -8.58 -1.25
C TYR A 174 -3.41 -7.08 -1.33
N SER A 175 -2.26 -6.77 -1.91
CA SER A 175 -1.57 -5.47 -1.96
C SER A 175 -2.30 -4.27 -1.33
N GLY A 176 -2.18 -4.15 0.00
CA GLY A 176 -2.59 -2.98 0.79
C GLY A 176 -4.04 -2.96 1.26
N ARG A 177 -4.89 -3.94 0.90
CA ARG A 177 -6.27 -4.06 1.41
C ARG A 177 -6.39 -4.68 2.80
N CYS A 178 -5.40 -4.41 3.64
CA CYS A 178 -5.32 -4.98 4.98
C CYS A 178 -6.18 -4.19 5.97
N LEU A 179 -6.72 -4.84 7.00
CA LEU A 179 -7.39 -4.16 8.13
C LEU A 179 -6.60 -4.29 9.45
N LEU A 180 -5.54 -5.09 9.43
CA LEU A 180 -4.78 -5.51 10.61
C LEU A 180 -4.20 -4.36 11.42
N SER A 181 -3.57 -3.40 10.73
CA SER A 181 -2.98 -2.22 11.37
C SER A 181 -4.07 -1.31 11.97
N GLY A 182 -5.22 -1.23 11.31
CA GLY A 182 -6.37 -0.48 11.79
C GLY A 182 -6.93 -1.10 13.07
N TYR A 183 -7.06 -2.41 13.08
CA TYR A 183 -7.53 -3.17 14.24
C TYR A 183 -6.58 -3.03 15.45
N PHE A 184 -5.30 -3.38 15.31
CA PHE A 184 -4.37 -3.42 16.45
C PHE A 184 -3.85 -2.07 16.92
N ASN A 185 -3.77 -1.09 16.03
CA ASN A 185 -3.08 0.18 16.33
C ASN A 185 -3.97 1.41 16.11
N HIS A 186 -5.23 1.23 15.71
CA HIS A 186 -6.10 2.32 15.25
C HIS A 186 -5.44 3.16 14.14
N ARG A 187 -4.60 2.50 13.33
CA ARG A 187 -3.84 3.10 12.23
C ARG A 187 -4.25 2.46 10.92
N ASP A 188 -5.14 3.13 10.19
CA ASP A 188 -5.66 2.66 8.91
C ASP A 188 -4.52 2.52 7.87
N PRO A 189 -4.21 1.29 7.42
CA PRO A 189 -3.18 1.06 6.43
C PRO A 189 -3.55 1.61 5.04
N ASN A 190 -4.84 1.75 4.71
CA ASN A 190 -5.32 2.31 3.44
C ASN A 190 -5.26 3.85 3.41
N GLN A 191 -4.93 4.47 4.55
CA GLN A 191 -4.61 5.90 4.68
C GLN A 191 -3.09 6.13 4.83
N GLY A 192 -2.26 5.10 4.64
CA GLY A 192 -0.80 5.20 4.66
C GLY A 192 -0.14 5.12 6.03
N SER A 193 -0.90 4.77 7.08
CA SER A 193 -0.41 4.71 8.45
C SER A 193 -0.03 3.31 8.93
N CYS A 194 0.11 2.35 8.00
CA CYS A 194 0.43 0.95 8.28
C CYS A 194 1.63 0.79 9.24
N THR A 195 1.44 0.02 10.30
CA THR A 195 2.48 -0.30 11.30
C THR A 195 3.26 -1.57 10.98
N ASN A 196 2.92 -2.26 9.89
CA ASN A 196 3.41 -3.60 9.56
C ASN A 196 3.14 -4.63 10.67
N SER A 197 1.95 -4.56 11.28
CA SER A 197 1.55 -5.50 12.33
C SER A 197 1.63 -6.97 11.93
N CYS A 198 1.53 -7.31 10.65
CA CYS A 198 1.74 -8.68 10.18
C CYS A 198 3.18 -9.21 10.35
N ARG A 199 4.13 -8.39 10.78
CA ARG A 199 5.56 -8.73 10.89
C ARG A 199 6.12 -8.55 12.31
N TRP A 200 5.24 -8.30 13.28
CA TRP A 200 5.69 -8.17 14.65
C TRP A 200 6.17 -9.51 15.21
N ASP A 201 6.96 -9.45 16.28
CA ASP A 201 7.46 -10.63 16.97
C ASP A 201 6.38 -11.16 17.91
N TYR A 202 5.47 -11.96 17.34
CA TYR A 202 4.41 -12.63 18.08
C TYR A 202 4.95 -13.90 18.71
N LYS A 203 4.69 -14.05 20.01
CA LYS A 203 4.97 -15.27 20.77
C LYS A 203 3.67 -15.84 21.26
N VAL A 204 3.57 -17.16 21.21
CA VAL A 204 2.45 -17.84 21.85
C VAL A 204 2.82 -17.97 23.33
N ASP A 205 1.94 -17.48 24.20
CA ASP A 205 2.05 -17.70 25.63
C ASP A 205 1.56 -19.13 25.94
N GLY A 206 2.51 -20.00 26.29
CA GLY A 206 2.29 -21.27 26.97
C GLY A 206 3.43 -22.29 26.86
N LYS A 207 3.37 -23.41 27.60
CA LYS A 207 4.38 -24.47 27.53
C LYS A 207 4.12 -25.41 26.36
N GLU A 208 5.04 -25.47 25.42
CA GLU A 208 5.05 -26.47 24.35
C GLU A 208 5.10 -27.90 24.96
N THR A 209 4.11 -28.72 24.65
CA THR A 209 4.01 -30.15 24.98
C THR A 209 3.91 -30.96 23.69
N GLU A 210 4.09 -32.28 23.75
CA GLU A 210 3.89 -33.18 22.60
C GLU A 210 2.46 -33.11 21.99
N ALA A 211 1.50 -32.52 22.72
CA ALA A 211 0.13 -32.28 22.29
C ALA A 211 -0.19 -30.82 21.93
N GLY A 212 0.80 -29.91 21.94
CA GLY A 212 0.61 -28.47 21.68
C GLY A 212 0.96 -27.58 22.88
N ILE A 213 0.68 -26.27 22.79
CA ILE A 213 1.08 -25.26 23.78
C ILE A 213 0.08 -25.18 24.94
N VAL A 214 0.54 -25.33 26.19
CA VAL A 214 -0.27 -25.40 27.41
C VAL A 214 0.26 -24.45 28.48
N GLN A 215 -0.44 -23.35 28.80
CA GLN A 215 -0.26 -22.67 30.09
C GLN A 215 -1.51 -21.88 30.50
N GLY A 216 -1.89 -22.00 31.78
CA GLY A 216 -2.78 -21.11 32.53
C GLY A 216 -4.02 -20.64 31.78
N SER A 217 -5.00 -21.51 31.57
CA SER A 217 -6.33 -21.17 31.06
C SER A 217 -6.90 -19.96 31.82
N GLN A 218 -6.97 -18.79 31.17
CA GLN A 218 -8.06 -17.89 31.48
C GLN A 218 -9.31 -18.53 30.89
N ASP A 219 -10.31 -18.78 31.73
CA ASP A 219 -11.59 -19.38 31.32
C ASP A 219 -12.33 -18.44 30.35
N PHE A 220 -11.98 -18.49 29.07
CA PHE A 220 -12.81 -17.98 27.99
C PHE A 220 -13.78 -19.08 27.59
N GLN A 221 -14.94 -19.14 28.26
CA GLN A 221 -16.04 -20.00 27.84
C GLN A 221 -16.68 -19.42 26.58
N ALA A 222 -16.37 -19.99 25.42
CA ALA A 222 -17.15 -19.81 24.21
C ALA A 222 -17.94 -21.10 23.96
N ASP A 223 -19.28 -21.02 23.96
CA ASP A 223 -20.22 -22.14 23.94
C ASP A 223 -20.13 -23.07 22.69
N ASN A 224 -19.18 -22.86 21.76
CA ASN A 224 -19.08 -23.58 20.49
C ASN A 224 -17.63 -23.88 20.05
N ARG A 225 -16.74 -24.32 20.96
CA ARG A 225 -15.39 -24.78 20.57
C ARG A 225 -15.36 -26.29 20.33
N HIS A 226 -14.57 -26.71 19.34
CA HIS A 226 -14.32 -28.13 19.05
C HIS A 226 -13.61 -28.82 20.23
N GLU A 227 -13.84 -30.12 20.44
CA GLU A 227 -13.30 -30.86 21.60
C GLU A 227 -11.75 -30.82 21.69
N ASN A 228 -11.08 -30.73 20.54
CA ASN A 228 -9.61 -30.58 20.48
C ASN A 228 -9.11 -29.14 20.69
N ALA A 229 -10.00 -28.15 20.76
CA ALA A 229 -9.70 -26.71 20.86
C ALA A 229 -10.05 -26.11 22.24
N GLN A 230 -10.16 -26.96 23.27
CA GLN A 230 -10.51 -26.54 24.63
C GLN A 230 -9.45 -25.69 25.31
N HIS A 231 -8.20 -25.70 24.81
CA HIS A 231 -7.13 -24.85 25.32
C HIS A 231 -7.10 -23.51 24.57
N VAL A 232 -7.24 -22.41 25.33
CA VAL A 232 -7.08 -21.05 24.79
C VAL A 232 -5.59 -20.76 24.71
N MET A 233 -5.05 -20.70 23.51
CA MET A 233 -3.71 -20.16 23.28
C MET A 233 -3.81 -18.64 23.15
N LEU A 234 -2.84 -17.92 23.71
CA LEU A 234 -2.77 -16.46 23.65
C LEU A 234 -1.53 -16.06 22.86
N LEU A 235 -1.66 -15.06 22.00
CA LEU A 235 -0.56 -14.41 21.32
C LEU A 235 -0.22 -13.12 22.05
N GLU A 236 1.06 -12.92 22.33
CA GLU A 236 1.60 -11.70 22.86
C GLU A 236 2.64 -11.14 21.89
N GLU A 237 2.66 -9.82 21.69
CA GLU A 237 3.69 -9.17 20.90
C GLU A 237 4.80 -8.62 21.80
N PHE A 238 6.06 -8.79 21.39
CA PHE A 238 7.22 -8.46 22.21
C PHE A 238 7.26 -7.02 22.76
N ASN A 239 6.82 -6.03 21.98
CA ASN A 239 6.79 -4.62 22.39
C ASN A 239 5.48 -4.21 23.08
N ARG A 240 4.53 -5.14 23.27
CA ARG A 240 3.23 -4.93 23.91
C ARG A 240 2.96 -6.00 24.99
N PRO A 241 3.80 -6.06 26.03
CA PRO A 241 3.62 -7.05 27.08
C PRO A 241 2.29 -6.83 27.81
N GLY A 242 1.52 -7.91 28.00
CA GLY A 242 0.20 -7.93 28.61
C GLY A 242 -0.97 -7.71 27.64
N GLU A 243 -0.73 -7.35 26.38
CA GLU A 243 -1.77 -7.25 25.34
C GLU A 243 -1.99 -8.61 24.67
N LEU A 244 -2.72 -9.49 25.34
CA LEU A 244 -2.96 -10.86 24.89
C LEU A 244 -4.08 -10.93 23.84
N MET A 245 -3.79 -11.61 22.73
CA MET A 245 -4.72 -11.83 21.61
C MET A 245 -5.13 -13.30 21.58
N PRO A 246 -6.43 -13.64 21.62
CA PRO A 246 -6.86 -15.03 21.62
C PRO A 246 -6.60 -15.70 20.26
N ILE A 247 -6.11 -16.93 20.33
CA ILE A 247 -6.19 -17.89 19.22
C ILE A 247 -7.45 -18.72 19.41
N GLU A 248 -8.27 -18.79 18.37
CA GLU A 248 -9.46 -19.64 18.31
C GLU A 248 -9.18 -20.83 17.39
N GLU A 249 -9.68 -22.01 17.73
CA GLU A 249 -9.51 -23.20 16.90
C GLU A 249 -10.84 -23.97 16.84
N ASP A 250 -11.16 -24.49 15.66
CA ASP A 250 -12.30 -25.38 15.44
C ASP A 250 -11.92 -26.53 14.48
N GLU A 251 -12.91 -27.32 14.03
CA GLU A 251 -12.68 -28.44 13.11
C GLU A 251 -12.14 -28.03 11.72
N HIS A 252 -12.21 -26.74 11.37
CA HIS A 252 -11.81 -26.19 10.09
C HIS A 252 -10.46 -25.45 10.14
N GLY A 253 -9.94 -25.16 11.33
CA GLY A 253 -8.56 -24.70 11.50
C GLY A 253 -8.36 -23.75 12.68
N THR A 254 -7.19 -23.11 12.67
CA THR A 254 -6.76 -22.13 13.69
C THR A 254 -6.94 -20.71 13.17
N TYR A 255 -7.60 -19.86 13.94
CA TYR A 255 -7.93 -18.48 13.63
C TYR A 255 -7.20 -17.53 14.58
N ILE A 256 -6.60 -16.52 13.98
CA ILE A 256 -6.08 -15.35 14.67
C ILE A 256 -6.82 -14.18 14.01
N MET A 257 -7.75 -13.58 14.76
CA MET A 257 -8.72 -12.58 14.30
C MET A 257 -9.80 -13.15 13.35
N ASN A 258 -11.04 -12.87 13.69
CA ASN A 258 -12.24 -13.24 12.95
C ASN A 258 -12.86 -12.00 12.28
N SER A 259 -13.66 -12.19 11.23
CA SER A 259 -14.42 -11.08 10.62
C SER A 259 -15.36 -10.39 11.61
N LYS A 260 -15.79 -11.08 12.67
CA LYS A 260 -16.55 -10.50 13.81
C LYS A 260 -15.77 -9.44 14.60
N ASP A 261 -14.44 -9.48 14.55
CA ASP A 261 -13.57 -8.52 15.24
C ASP A 261 -13.43 -7.20 14.45
N LEU A 262 -13.80 -7.22 13.18
CA LEU A 262 -13.87 -6.02 12.34
C LEU A 262 -15.17 -5.25 12.68
N ARG A 263 -15.08 -4.31 13.63
CA ARG A 263 -16.16 -3.38 14.00
C ARG A 263 -15.95 -2.00 13.39
#